data_AF-A0A7J9FUA4-F1
#
_entry.id   AF-A0A7J9FUA4-F1
#
_cell.length_a   1.000
_cell.length_b   1.000
_cell.length_c   1.000
_cell.angle_alpha   90.00
_cell.angle_beta   90.00
_cell.angle_gamma   90.00
#
_symmetry.space_group_name_H-M   'P 1'
#
loop_
_entity.id
_entity.type
_entity.pdbx_description
1 polymer ?
#
loop_
_entity_poly.entity_id
_entity_poly.type
_entity_poly.pdbx_seq_one_letter_code
_entity_poly.pdbx_strand_id
1 'polypeptide(L)' 'MVGNRVGEWIFGYNRHVGKCSVFDVELWGILDGLVLLQRQGYNKIVIHSSSLQVIK' A
#
# COMPACT_ATOMS: atom_id res chain seq x y z
N MET A 1 1.75 -3.25 3.09
CA MET A 1 1.35 -3.87 4.38
C MET A 1 0.39 -2.95 5.09
N VAL A 2 -0.53 -3.50 5.89
CA VAL A 2 -1.54 -2.72 6.60
C VAL A 2 -1.34 -2.88 8.10
N GLY A 3 -1.21 -1.75 8.80
CA GLY A 3 -1.17 -1.68 10.26
C GLY A 3 -2.34 -0.83 10.79
N ASN A 4 -2.71 -1.05 12.04
CA ASN A 4 -3.68 -0.19 12.74
C ASN A 4 -2.98 1.04 13.34
N ARG A 5 -3.77 1.94 13.94
CA ARG A 5 -3.25 3.18 14.53
C ARG A 5 -2.36 2.99 15.77
N VAL A 6 -2.38 1.80 16.37
CA VAL A 6 -1.58 1.42 17.54
C VAL A 6 -0.24 0.80 17.09
N GLY A 7 -0.03 0.64 15.77
CA GLY A 7 1.17 0.03 15.20
C GLY A 7 1.11 -1.48 15.08
N GLU A 8 -0.05 -2.10 15.35
CA GLU A 8 -0.22 -3.54 15.19
C GLU A 8 -0.39 -3.89 13.70
N TRP A 9 0.29 -4.94 13.27
CA TRP A 9 0.12 -5.48 11.92
C TRP A 9 -1.23 -6.16 11.79
N ILE A 10 -2.02 -5.76 10.78
CA ILE A 10 -3.32 -6.36 10.50
C ILE A 10 -3.15 -7.46 9.45
N PHE A 11 -2.56 -7.11 8.30
CA PHE A 11 -2.28 -8.05 7.22
C PHE A 11 -1.25 -7.53 6.20
N GLY A 12 -0.70 -8.46 5.44
CA GLY A 12 0.21 -8.21 4.32
C GLY A 12 -0.41 -8.64 3.00
N TYR A 13 0.11 -8.08 1.91
CA TYR A 13 -0.23 -8.47 0.54
C TYR A 13 1.03 -8.39 -0.30
N ASN A 14 1.08 -9.22 -1.35
CA ASN A 14 2.15 -9.18 -2.35
C ASN A 14 1.54 -9.24 -3.74
N ARG A 15 2.28 -8.68 -4.71
CA ARG A 15 1.95 -8.78 -6.11
C ARG A 15 3.20 -9.04 -6.92
N HIS A 16 3.09 -9.97 -7.85
CA HIS A 16 4.11 -10.15 -8.87
C HIS A 16 3.90 -9.12 -9.99
N VAL A 17 4.77 -8.12 -10.05
CA VAL A 17 4.73 -7.04 -11.04
C VAL A 17 5.62 -7.29 -12.26
N GLY A 18 6.51 -8.27 -12.23
CA GLY A 18 7.45 -8.54 -13.32
C GLY A 18 8.57 -7.48 -13.39
N LYS A 19 8.99 -7.10 -14.60
CA LYS A 19 10.10 -6.16 -14.82
C LYS A 19 9.58 -4.72 -14.88
N CYS A 20 9.65 -3.99 -13.77
CA CYS A 20 9.15 -2.62 -13.64
C CYS A 20 10.16 -1.74 -12.90
N SER A 21 9.96 -0.42 -12.94
CA SER A 21 10.73 0.49 -12.09
C SER A 21 10.33 0.37 -10.61
N VAL A 22 11.19 0.83 -9.70
CA VAL A 22 10.88 0.86 -8.26
C VAL A 22 9.62 1.69 -7.99
N PHE A 23 9.44 2.79 -8.72
CA PHE A 23 8.26 3.64 -8.64
C PHE A 23 6.98 2.89 -9.02
N ASP A 24 7.01 2.12 -10.11
CA ASP A 24 5.85 1.31 -10.52
C ASP A 24 5.50 0.26 -9.46
N VAL A 25 6.51 -0.40 -8.87
CA VAL A 25 6.30 -1.41 -7.82
C VAL A 25 5.59 -0.80 -6.61
N GLU A 26 6.00 0.40 -6.20
CA GLU A 26 5.37 1.09 -5.07
C GLU A 26 3.95 1.57 -5.40
N LEU A 27 3.71 2.11 -6.59
CA LEU A 27 2.38 2.55 -7.00
C LEU A 27 1.40 1.38 -7.05
N TRP A 28 1.83 0.23 -7.59
CA TRP A 28 1.05 -1.00 -7.54
C TRP A 28 0.83 -1.48 -6.09
N GLY A 29 1.85 -1.39 -5.25
CA GLY A 29 1.72 -1.69 -3.82
C GLY A 29 0.67 -0.81 -3.13
N ILE A 30 0.62 0.49 -3.42
CA ILE A 30 -0.40 1.40 -2.86
C ILE A 30 -1.79 1.04 -3.40
N LEU A 31 -1.92 0.83 -4.71
CA LEU A 31 -3.20 0.50 -5.34
C LEU A 31 -3.79 -0.80 -4.81
N ASP A 32 -2.99 -1.87 -4.73
CA ASP A 32 -3.44 -3.16 -4.22
C ASP A 32 -3.89 -3.03 -2.75
N GLY A 33 -3.15 -2.27 -1.94
CA GLY A 33 -3.52 -1.96 -0.56
C GLY A 33 -4.84 -1.21 -0.46
N LEU A 34 -5.04 -0.18 -1.29
CA LEU A 34 -6.29 0.59 -1.35
C LEU A 34 -7.49 -0.26 -1.76
N VAL A 35 -7.35 -1.08 -2.81
CA VAL A 35 -8.42 -1.97 -3.28
C VAL A 35 -8.79 -2.99 -2.21
N LEU A 36 -7.82 -3.57 -1.52
CA LEU A 36 -8.06 -4.51 -0.42
C LEU A 36 -8.82 -3.83 0.74
N LEU A 37 -8.37 -2.65 1.16
CA LEU A 37 -9.00 -1.91 2.25
C LEU A 37 -10.41 -1.44 1.90
N GLN A 38 -10.63 -1.00 0.65
CA GLN A 38 -11.95 -0.62 0.17
C GLN A 38 -12.90 -1.82 0.17
N ARG A 39 -12.45 -3.01 -0.28
CA ARG A 39 -13.24 -4.24 -0.23
C ARG A 39 -13.59 -4.68 1.20
N GLN A 40 -12.76 -4.32 2.18
CA GLN A 40 -13.02 -4.57 3.60
C GLN A 40 -13.88 -3.49 4.28
N GLY A 41 -14.29 -2.44 3.56
CA GLY A 41 -15.17 -1.39 4.09
C GLY A 41 -14.45 -0.34 4.93
N TYR A 42 -13.13 -0.19 4.80
CA TYR A 42 -12.40 0.88 5.48
C TYR A 42 -12.61 2.22 4.78
N ASN A 43 -13.15 3.20 5.51
CA ASN A 43 -13.51 4.52 4.96
C ASN A 43 -12.45 5.61 5.23
N LYS A 44 -11.50 5.34 6.13
CA LYS A 44 -10.41 6.27 6.49
C LYS A 44 -9.10 5.50 6.54
N ILE A 45 -8.22 5.78 5.59
CA ILE A 45 -6.95 5.08 5.40
C ILE A 45 -5.83 6.12 5.41
N VAL A 46 -4.74 5.82 6.12
CA VAL A 46 -3.49 6.58 6.04
C VAL A 46 -2.47 5.68 5.35
N ILE A 47 -1.91 6.15 4.25
CA ILE A 47 -0.88 5.42 3.50
C ILE A 47 0.47 6.01 3.89
N HIS A 48 1.37 5.16 4.36
CA HIS A 48 2.78 5.49 4.53
C HIS A 48 3.57 4.84 3.42
N SER A 49 4.26 5.65 2.61
CA SER A 49 5.22 5.20 1.62
C SER A 49 6.57 5.84 1.91
N SER A 50 7.63 5.04 1.96
CA SER A 50 9.01 5.52 2.19
C SER A 50 9.68 6.03 0.92
N SER A 51 8.96 6.08 -0.19
CA SER A 51 9.50 6.58 -1.44
C SER A 51 9.51 8.09 -1.47
N LEU A 52 10.74 8.62 -1.40
CA LEU A 52 11.05 10.04 -1.53
C LEU A 52 10.62 10.61 -2.90
N GLN A 53 10.17 9.78 -3.85
CA GLN A 53 9.78 10.20 -5.20
C GLN A 53 8.27 10.44 -5.37
N VAL A 54 7.43 10.07 -4.40
CA VAL A 54 5.96 10.26 -4.43
C VAL A 54 5.53 11.58 -3.74
N ILE A 55 6.43 12.57 -3.71
CA ILE A 55 6.07 13.94 -3.32
C ILE A 55 6.70 14.88 -4.35
N LYS A 56 5.91 15.29 -5.34
CA LYS A 56 6.21 16.44 -6.17
C LYS A 56 4.95 17.26 -6.36
#